data_AF-A0A1V5G8Z7-F1
#
_entry.id   AF-A0A1V5G8Z7-F1
#
_cell.length_a   1.000
_cell.length_b   1.000
_cell.length_c   1.000
_cell.angle_alpha   90.00
_cell.angle_beta   90.00
_cell.angle_gamma   90.00
#
_symmetry.space_group_name_H-M   'P 1'
#
loop_
_entity.id
_entity.type
_entity.pdbx_description
1 polymer ?
#
loop_
_entity_poly.entity_id
_entity_poly.type
_entity_poly.pdbx_seq_one_letter_code
_entity_poly.pdbx_strand_id
1 'polypeptide(L)'
;MGADNTVKQSKYVLNAIKNTGLAEFNKRDIMRLCRSFKRADDLQPVLDHLVDYGYIAVKESGIYSGKGRPPAQSYIVNPCIYENEPAC
;
A
#
# COMPACT_ATOMS: atom_id res chain seq x y z
N MET A 1 -5.57 -10.69 -20.38
CA MET A 1 -4.91 -11.45 -19.30
C MET A 1 -3.97 -10.49 -18.58
N GLY A 2 -4.33 -9.99 -17.40
CA GLY A 2 -3.56 -8.90 -16.76
C GLY A 2 -4.06 -8.52 -15.36
N ALA A 3 -5.38 -8.58 -15.14
CA ALA A 3 -5.99 -8.34 -13.83
C ALA A 3 -5.54 -9.36 -12.76
N ASP A 4 -5.24 -10.60 -13.16
CA ASP A 4 -4.84 -11.68 -12.26
C ASP A 4 -3.53 -11.38 -11.53
N ASN A 5 -2.62 -10.63 -12.20
CA ASN A 5 -1.33 -10.31 -11.61
C ASN A 5 -1.50 -9.22 -10.55
N THR A 6 -2.25 -8.16 -10.83
CA THR A 6 -2.52 -7.08 -9.86
C THR A 6 -3.13 -7.63 -8.58
N VAL A 7 -4.15 -8.49 -8.68
CA VAL A 7 -4.79 -9.08 -7.50
C VAL A 7 -3.83 -9.95 -6.69
N LYS A 8 -3.00 -10.77 -7.35
CA LYS A 8 -1.96 -11.57 -6.67
C LYS A 8 -0.94 -10.67 -5.97
N GLN A 9 -0.50 -9.60 -6.63
CA GLN A 9 0.42 -8.63 -6.08
C GLN A 9 -0.20 -7.85 -4.89
N SER A 10 -1.47 -7.46 -4.97
CA SER A 10 -2.20 -6.81 -3.87
C SER A 10 -2.26 -7.71 -2.64
N LYS A 11 -2.61 -8.99 -2.82
CA LYS A 11 -2.59 -9.98 -1.73
C LYS A 11 -1.19 -10.16 -1.14
N TYR A 12 -0.16 -10.18 -1.99
CA TYR A 12 1.22 -10.31 -1.57
C TYR A 12 1.67 -9.10 -0.72
N VAL A 13 1.40 -7.88 -1.18
CA VAL A 13 1.69 -6.63 -0.45
C VAL A 13 0.94 -6.59 0.87
N LEU A 14 -0.37 -6.87 0.86
CA LEU A 14 -1.20 -6.90 2.05
C LEU A 14 -0.66 -7.89 3.09
N ASN A 15 -0.27 -9.09 2.66
CA ASN A 15 0.27 -10.10 3.56
C ASN A 15 1.66 -9.71 4.09
N ALA A 16 2.51 -9.09 3.27
CA ALA A 16 3.80 -8.57 3.73
C ALA A 16 3.62 -7.49 4.81
N ILE A 17 2.72 -6.53 4.57
CA ILE A 17 2.36 -5.49 5.54
C ILE A 17 1.85 -6.11 6.84
N LYS A 18 0.90 -7.05 6.75
CA LYS A 18 0.34 -7.75 7.92
C LYS A 18 1.42 -8.49 8.72
N ASN A 19 2.30 -9.23 8.04
CA ASN A 19 3.41 -9.94 8.69
C ASN A 19 4.38 -8.98 9.38
N THR A 20 4.61 -7.79 8.81
CA THR A 20 5.43 -6.78 9.47
C THR A 20 4.72 -6.01 10.59
N GLY A 21 3.39 -6.08 10.67
CA GLY A 21 2.60 -5.31 11.64
C GLY A 21 2.67 -3.80 11.42
N LEU A 22 2.94 -3.34 10.19
CA LEU A 22 3.01 -1.92 9.90
C LEU A 22 1.59 -1.33 9.88
N ALA A 23 1.39 -0.28 10.67
CA ALA A 23 0.18 0.54 10.63
C ALA A 23 0.28 1.65 9.56
N GLU A 24 1.49 2.09 9.23
CA GLU A 24 1.76 3.04 8.17
C GLU A 24 3.03 2.68 7.42
N PHE A 25 3.06 2.97 6.12
CA PHE A 25 4.18 2.67 5.26
C PHE A 25 4.28 3.65 4.09
N ASN A 26 5.46 3.74 3.49
CA ASN A 26 5.67 4.48 2.26
C ASN A 26 5.96 3.54 1.09
N LYS A 27 5.96 4.07 -0.15
CA LYS A 27 6.39 3.31 -1.34
C LYS A 27 7.77 2.65 -1.14
N ARG A 28 8.69 3.33 -0.46
CA ARG A 28 10.03 2.80 -0.15
C ARG A 28 10.00 1.59 0.76
N ASP A 29 9.12 1.57 1.76
CA ASP A 29 9.00 0.45 2.68
C ASP A 29 8.45 -0.78 1.95
N ILE A 30 7.43 -0.61 1.11
CA ILE A 30 6.92 -1.70 0.28
C ILE A 30 7.98 -2.20 -0.70
N MET A 31 8.76 -1.33 -1.32
CA MET A 31 9.87 -1.77 -2.18
C MET A 31 10.95 -2.55 -1.40
N ARG A 32 11.16 -2.28 -0.11
CA ARG A 32 12.09 -3.04 0.76
C ARG A 32 11.52 -4.39 1.16
N LEU A 33 10.21 -4.44 1.49
CA LEU A 33 9.52 -5.66 1.89
C LEU A 33 9.26 -6.59 0.71
N CYS A 34 8.72 -6.04 -0.36
CA CYS A 34 8.35 -6.76 -1.56
C CYS A 34 9.42 -6.57 -2.65
N ARG A 35 10.51 -7.36 -2.57
CA ARG A 35 11.56 -7.37 -3.60
C ARG A 35 11.09 -7.86 -4.99
N SER A 36 9.86 -8.38 -5.08
CA SER A 36 9.25 -8.77 -6.35
C SER A 36 8.94 -7.54 -7.24
N PHE A 37 8.66 -6.38 -6.63
CA PHE A 37 8.42 -5.15 -7.39
C PHE A 37 9.74 -4.53 -7.85
N LYS A 38 9.97 -4.56 -9.16
CA LYS A 38 11.16 -3.94 -9.77
C LYS A 38 11.00 -2.44 -9.99
N ARG A 39 9.76 -1.93 -10.06
CA ARG A 39 9.45 -0.54 -10.39
C ARG A 39 8.32 -0.02 -9.51
N ALA A 40 8.40 1.27 -9.17
CA ALA A 40 7.33 1.96 -8.47
C ALA A 40 6.06 2.10 -9.32
N ASP A 41 6.22 2.09 -10.65
CA ASP A 41 5.12 2.12 -11.62
C ASP A 41 4.21 0.90 -11.52
N ASP A 42 4.78 -0.30 -11.33
CA ASP A 42 4.02 -1.53 -11.09
C ASP A 42 3.35 -1.56 -9.70
N LEU A 43 3.95 -0.87 -8.73
CA LEU A 43 3.40 -0.79 -7.38
C LEU A 43 2.20 0.16 -7.31
N GLN A 44 2.18 1.21 -8.12
CA GLN A 44 1.11 2.21 -8.11
C GLN A 44 -0.29 1.61 -8.34
N PRO A 45 -0.57 0.80 -9.38
CA PRO A 45 -1.90 0.21 -9.58
C PRO A 45 -2.27 -0.79 -8.48
N VAL A 46 -1.29 -1.44 -7.84
CA VAL A 46 -1.52 -2.34 -6.70
C VAL A 46 -1.97 -1.55 -5.48
N LEU A 47 -1.32 -0.44 -5.18
CA LEU A 47 -1.71 0.45 -4.09
C LEU A 47 -3.07 1.09 -4.35
N ASP A 48 -3.31 1.55 -5.57
CA ASP A 48 -4.59 2.13 -5.99
C ASP A 48 -5.74 1.14 -5.77
N HIS A 49 -5.55 -0.11 -6.20
CA HIS A 49 -6.50 -1.19 -5.97
C HIS A 49 -6.67 -1.55 -4.49
N LEU A 50 -5.68 -1.33 -3.62
CA LEU A 50 -5.85 -1.53 -2.18
C LEU A 50 -6.61 -0.35 -1.53
N VAL A 51 -6.42 0.86 -2.05
CA VAL A 51 -7.14 2.07 -1.63
C VAL A 51 -8.61 2.00 -2.02
N ASP A 52 -8.89 1.63 -3.28
CA ASP A 52 -10.24 1.50 -3.82
C ASP A 52 -11.10 0.52 -3.00
N TYR A 53 -10.48 -0.57 -2.54
CA TYR A 53 -11.13 -1.57 -1.68
C TYR A 53 -11.18 -1.18 -0.19
N GLY A 54 -10.54 -0.07 0.22
CA GLY A 54 -10.55 0.39 1.62
C GLY A 54 -9.62 -0.39 2.56
N TYR A 55 -8.67 -1.17 2.04
CA TYR A 55 -7.66 -1.85 2.85
C TYR A 55 -6.58 -0.89 3.36
N ILE A 56 -6.23 0.12 2.57
CA ILE A 56 -5.25 1.15 2.91
C ILE A 56 -5.81 2.52 2.53
N ALA A 57 -5.31 3.58 3.16
CA ALA A 57 -5.67 4.95 2.86
C ALA A 57 -4.42 5.76 2.53
N VAL A 58 -4.53 6.69 1.58
CA VAL A 58 -3.44 7.61 1.27
C VAL A 58 -3.34 8.65 2.39
N LYS A 59 -2.19 8.73 3.07
CA LYS A 59 -1.91 9.76 4.07
C LYS A 59 -1.42 11.00 3.35
N GLU A 60 -2.27 12.01 3.27
CA GLU A 60 -1.87 13.32 2.77
C GLU A 60 -0.82 13.92 3.71
N SER A 61 0.43 13.89 3.26
CA SER A 61 1.50 14.65 3.92
C SER A 61 1.25 16.11 3.60
N GLY A 62 0.95 16.89 4.65
CA GLY A 62 0.38 18.23 4.56
C GLY A 62 1.02 19.14 3.51
N ILE A 63 0.18 20.02 2.96
CA ILE A 63 0.43 21.00 1.90
C ILE A 63 1.91 21.42 1.83
N TYR A 64 2.63 20.89 0.85
CA TYR A 64 3.99 21.32 0.57
C TYR A 64 3.94 22.69 -0.12
N SER A 65 4.00 23.76 0.68
CA SER A 65 3.99 25.15 0.22
C SER A 65 5.38 25.66 -0.24
N GLY A 66 6.23 24.78 -0.79
CA GLY A 66 7.61 25.10 -1.17
C GLY A 66 7.93 24.79 -2.63
N LYS A 67 8.84 25.58 -3.25
CA LYS A 67 9.51 25.25 -4.52
C LYS A 67 10.44 24.04 -4.30
N GLY A 68 9.93 22.83 -4.42
CA GLY A 68 10.71 21.60 -4.20
C GLY A 68 9.97 20.32 -4.58
N ARG A 69 10.70 19.19 -4.58
CA ARG A 69 10.13 17.86 -4.88
C ARG A 69 9.07 17.53 -3.81
N PRO A 70 7.84 17.13 -4.21
CA PRO A 70 6.80 16.79 -3.25
C PRO A 70 7.27 15.69 -2.28
N PRO A 71 6.81 15.72 -1.03
CA PRO A 71 7.16 14.72 -0.04
C PRO A 71 6.70 13.33 -0.51
N ALA A 72 7.40 12.30 -0.02
CA ALA A 72 7.04 10.92 -0.36
C ALA A 72 5.62 10.61 0.10
N GLN A 73 4.80 10.03 -0.79
CA GLN A 73 3.44 9.59 -0.47
C GLN A 73 3.48 8.51 0.62
N SER A 74 2.81 8.78 1.73
CA SER A 74 2.60 7.84 2.83
C SER A 74 1.23 7.19 2.70
N TYR A 75 1.12 5.97 3.19
CA TYR A 75 -0.10 5.17 3.21
C TYR A 75 -0.32 4.64 4.63
N ILE A 76 -1.58 4.66 5.07
CA ILE A 76 -2.03 4.12 6.35
C ILE A 76 -2.76 2.81 6.07
N VAL A 77 -2.49 1.80 6.86
CA VAL A 77 -3.14 0.49 6.78
C VAL A 77 -4.40 0.54 7.64
N ASN A 78 -5.50 0.05 7.10
CA ASN A 78 -6.72 -0.06 7.87
C ASN A 78 -6.56 -1.17 8.93
N PRO A 79 -6.64 -0.87 10.24
CA PRO A 79 -6.48 -1.88 11.27
C PRO A 79 -7.55 -2.98 11.22
N CYS A 80 -8.72 -2.72 10.61
CA CYS A 80 -9.78 -3.73 10.42
C CYS A 80 -9.32 -4.96 9.64
N ILE A 81 -8.23 -4.87 8.85
CA ILE A 81 -7.68 -6.03 8.14
C ILE A 81 -7.04 -7.07 9.08
N TYR A 82 -6.66 -6.65 10.30
CA TYR A 82 -6.12 -7.54 11.34
C TYR A 82 -7.24 -8.18 12.15
N GLU A 83 -8.39 -7.53 12.22
CA GLU A 83 -9.57 -7.91 13.01
C GLU A 83 -10.53 -8.81 12.22
N ASN A 84 -10.04 -9.51 11.21
CA ASN A 84 -10.86 -10.37 10.36
C ASN A 84 -11.24 -11.68 11.09
N GLU A 85 -11.97 -11.55 12.19
CA GLU A 85 -12.96 -12.52 12.62
C GLU A 85 -14.19 -12.29 11.73
N PRO A 86 -14.70 -13.30 11.01
CA PRO A 86 -15.93 -13.13 10.25
C PRO A 86 -17.06 -12.84 11.24
N ALA A 87 -17.46 -11.57 11.33
CA ALA A 87 -18.73 -11.24 11.95
C ALA A 87 -19.85 -11.72 11.02
N CYS A 88 -20.41 -12.85 11.42
CA CYS A 88 -21.70 -13.45 11.05
C CYS A 88 -21.72 -14.51 9.93
#